data_AF-A0AAN7HXM5-F1
#
_entry.id   AF-A0AAN7HXM5-F1
#
_cell.length_a   1.000
_cell.length_b   1.000
_cell.length_c   1.000
_cell.angle_alpha   90.00
_cell.angle_beta   90.00
_cell.angle_gamma   90.00
#
_symmetry.space_group_name_H-M   'P 1'
#
loop_
_entity.id
_entity.type
_entity.pdbx_description
1 polymer ?
#
loop_
_entity_poly.entity_id
_entity_poly.type
_entity_poly.pdbx_seq_one_letter_code
_entity_poly.pdbx_strand_id
1 'polypeptide(L)'
;MSSTTTYESTSSGHMCDMDRCVERTSLSIRNFGRRFYGCQHWTPDSNQACKFFKWLDKNTCPRGRATAPLVHERFTRYKAEAAAARNERDEAHAMEAVAWEQ
;
A
#
# COMPACT_ATOMS: atom_id res chain seq x y z
N MET A 1 -22.89 -20.07 -5.47
CA MET A 1 -22.78 -19.57 -6.84
C MET A 1 -21.85 -18.38 -6.80
N SER A 2 -20.62 -18.52 -7.31
CA SER A 2 -19.64 -17.42 -7.29
C SER A 2 -19.93 -16.47 -8.44
N SER A 3 -20.35 -15.26 -8.12
CA SER A 3 -20.51 -14.18 -9.09
C SER A 3 -19.13 -13.76 -9.58
N THR A 4 -18.72 -14.28 -10.74
CA THR A 4 -17.54 -13.81 -11.45
C THR A 4 -17.91 -12.48 -12.10
N THR A 5 -17.59 -11.37 -11.42
CA THR A 5 -17.73 -10.03 -11.99
C THR A 5 -16.65 -9.86 -13.06
N THR A 6 -16.96 -10.27 -14.30
CA THR A 6 -16.12 -10.02 -15.47
C THR A 6 -16.20 -8.53 -15.77
N TYR A 7 -15.21 -7.77 -15.32
CA TYR A 7 -15.09 -6.39 -15.77
C TYR A 7 -14.36 -6.43 -17.12
N GLU A 8 -15.15 -6.44 -18.18
CA GLU A 8 -14.63 -6.36 -19.54
C GLU A 8 -14.17 -4.92 -19.77
N SER A 9 -12.89 -4.63 -19.52
CA SER A 9 -12.30 -3.37 -19.95
C SER A 9 -12.07 -3.47 -21.46
N THR A 10 -13.06 -3.06 -22.26
CA THR A 10 -13.11 -3.16 -23.72
C THR A 10 -12.15 -2.22 -24.46
N SER A 11 -11.09 -1.70 -23.83
CA SER A 11 -10.25 -0.64 -24.44
C SER A 11 -9.16 -1.14 -25.40
N SER A 12 -9.07 -2.43 -25.69
CA SER A 12 -8.12 -3.00 -26.64
C SER A 12 -8.51 -4.46 -26.80
N GLY A 13 -8.63 -4.99 -28.03
CA GLY A 13 -9.20 -6.31 -28.38
C GLY A 13 -8.58 -7.56 -27.75
N HIS A 14 -8.46 -7.60 -26.43
CA HIS A 14 -8.03 -8.73 -25.62
C HIS A 14 -8.85 -8.77 -24.32
N MET A 15 -9.23 -9.98 -23.91
CA MET A 15 -9.97 -10.17 -22.66
C MET A 15 -8.99 -10.28 -21.50
N CYS A 16 -9.19 -9.45 -20.49
CA CYS A 16 -8.43 -9.53 -19.25
C CYS A 16 -9.28 -10.21 -18.16
N ASP A 17 -8.73 -11.26 -17.57
CA ASP A 17 -9.27 -11.97 -16.41
C ASP A 17 -8.11 -12.43 -15.51
N MET A 18 -8.39 -13.16 -14.43
CA MET A 18 -7.36 -13.65 -13.50
C MET A 18 -6.46 -14.74 -14.09
N ASP A 19 -6.86 -15.39 -15.20
CA ASP A 19 -6.11 -16.47 -15.83
C ASP A 19 -5.19 -15.96 -16.95
N ARG A 20 -5.53 -14.82 -17.56
CA ARG A 20 -4.80 -14.20 -18.67
C ARG A 20 -3.93 -13.01 -18.26
N CYS A 21 -4.17 -12.43 -17.08
CA CYS A 21 -3.38 -11.31 -16.58
C CYS A 21 -2.19 -11.75 -15.73
N VAL A 22 -1.21 -10.85 -15.60
CA VAL A 22 0.04 -11.12 -14.90
C VAL A 22 -0.10 -10.72 -13.44
N GLU A 23 0.30 -11.61 -12.54
CA GLU A 23 0.45 -11.28 -11.13
C GLU A 23 1.71 -10.42 -10.91
N ARG A 24 1.53 -9.27 -10.25
CA ARG A 24 2.57 -8.27 -9.96
C ARG A 24 2.56 -7.92 -8.47
N THR A 25 3.66 -7.35 -8.00
CA THR A 25 3.79 -6.84 -6.63
C THR A 25 3.88 -5.32 -6.66
N SER A 26 3.07 -4.63 -5.84
CA SER A 26 3.07 -3.18 -5.77
C SER A 26 4.35 -2.68 -5.09
N LEU A 27 4.98 -1.69 -5.72
CA LEU A 27 6.14 -0.98 -5.19
C LEU A 27 5.76 0.41 -4.64
N SER A 28 4.47 0.78 -4.69
CA SER A 28 4.01 2.05 -4.14
C SER A 28 4.13 2.06 -2.63
N ILE A 29 4.58 3.18 -2.03
CA ILE A 29 4.80 3.30 -0.58
C ILE A 29 3.58 2.86 0.24
N ARG A 30 2.36 3.22 -0.21
CA ARG A 30 1.12 2.90 0.52
C ARG A 30 0.67 1.44 0.40
N ASN A 31 1.11 0.73 -0.63
CA ASN A 31 0.69 -0.65 -0.91
C ASN A 31 1.88 -1.60 -1.09
N PHE A 32 3.05 -1.23 -0.58
CA PHE A 32 4.29 -1.93 -0.84
C PHE A 32 4.18 -3.41 -0.47
N GLY A 33 4.55 -4.29 -1.40
CA GLY A 33 4.48 -5.74 -1.20
C GLY A 33 3.11 -6.39 -1.46
N ARG A 34 2.02 -5.61 -1.65
CA ARG A 34 0.70 -6.17 -2.01
C ARG A 34 0.72 -6.71 -3.44
N ARG A 35 0.12 -7.88 -3.66
CA ARG A 35 0.08 -8.55 -4.97
C ARG A 35 -1.24 -8.23 -5.69
N PHE A 36 -1.18 -8.04 -7.01
CA PHE A 36 -2.34 -7.73 -7.86
C PHE A 36 -2.21 -8.36 -9.25
N TYR A 37 -3.32 -8.63 -9.92
CA TYR A 37 -3.37 -8.95 -11.35
C TYR A 37 -3.43 -7.65 -12.13
N GLY A 38 -2.55 -7.52 -13.13
CA GLY A 38 -2.55 -6.41 -14.07
C GLY A 38 -2.50 -6.90 -15.52
N CYS A 39 -3.08 -6.13 -16.44
CA CYS A 39 -2.99 -6.43 -17.87
C CYS A 39 -1.51 -6.59 -18.30
N GLN A 40 -1.23 -7.65 -19.05
CA GLN A 40 0.11 -7.89 -19.63
C GLN A 40 0.55 -6.77 -20.58
N HIS A 41 -0.40 -6.15 -21.29
CA HIS A 41 -0.19 -5.03 -22.21
C HIS A 41 -0.27 -3.66 -21.52
N TRP A 42 -0.34 -3.62 -20.19
CA TRP A 42 -0.26 -2.36 -19.46
C TRP A 42 1.12 -1.73 -19.67
N THR A 43 1.13 -0.47 -20.08
CA THR A 43 2.34 0.36 -20.11
C THR A 43 2.15 1.59 -19.22
N PRO A 44 3.20 2.04 -18.52
CA PRO A 44 3.21 3.37 -17.90
C PRO A 44 2.86 4.43 -18.95
N ASP A 45 2.15 5.48 -18.54
CA ASP A 45 1.91 6.71 -19.31
C ASP A 45 1.09 6.61 -20.61
N SER A 46 0.61 5.42 -20.97
CA SER A 46 -0.35 5.27 -22.08
C SER A 46 -1.78 5.33 -21.58
N ASN A 47 -2.54 6.32 -22.01
CA ASN A 47 -3.99 6.38 -21.79
C ASN A 47 -4.77 5.33 -22.60
N GLN A 48 -4.13 4.74 -23.62
CA GLN A 48 -4.74 3.74 -24.49
C GLN A 48 -4.50 2.30 -23.99
N ALA A 49 -3.55 2.11 -23.06
CA ALA A 49 -3.28 0.79 -22.50
C ALA A 49 -4.43 0.32 -21.60
N CYS A 50 -4.78 -0.96 -21.69
CA CYS A 50 -5.79 -1.57 -20.84
C CYS A 50 -5.44 -1.39 -19.35
N LYS A 51 -6.43 -0.95 -18.57
CA LYS A 51 -6.29 -0.60 -17.15
C LYS A 51 -6.81 -1.69 -16.22
N PHE A 52 -6.86 -2.94 -16.70
CA PHE A 52 -7.20 -4.09 -15.86
C PHE A 52 -6.29 -4.13 -14.62
N PHE A 53 -6.92 -4.11 -13.45
CA PHE A 53 -6.34 -4.16 -12.13
C PHE A 53 -7.25 -4.94 -11.15
N LYS A 54 -6.71 -5.94 -10.43
CA LYS A 54 -7.43 -6.63 -9.34
C LYS A 54 -6.47 -7.06 -8.23
N TRP A 55 -6.74 -6.66 -6.98
CA TRP A 55 -5.94 -7.10 -5.83
C TRP A 55 -6.05 -8.62 -5.60
N LEU A 56 -4.91 -9.27 -5.30
CA LEU A 56 -4.86 -10.63 -4.75
C LEU A 56 -4.71 -10.57 -3.24
N ASP A 57 -5.67 -9.94 -2.56
CA ASP A 57 -5.76 -10.01 -1.10
C ASP A 57 -6.24 -11.41 -0.71
N LYS A 58 -5.34 -12.41 -0.77
CA LYS A 58 -5.62 -13.75 -0.25
C LYS A 58 -5.87 -13.65 1.25
N ASN A 59 -6.67 -14.55 1.78
CA ASN A 59 -6.82 -14.71 3.22
C ASN A 59 -5.43 -14.82 3.85
N THR A 60 -5.14 -13.94 4.80
CA THR A 60 -3.88 -13.95 5.54
C THR A 60 -3.69 -15.34 6.13
N CYS A 61 -2.54 -15.96 5.88
CA CYS A 61 -2.24 -17.29 6.41
C CYS A 61 -2.34 -17.26 7.96
N PRO A 62 -2.59 -18.40 8.63
CA PRO A 62 -2.78 -18.44 10.09
C PRO A 62 -1.67 -17.73 10.86
N ARG A 63 -0.41 -17.90 10.42
CA ARG A 63 0.75 -17.20 11.00
C ARG A 63 0.65 -15.69 10.81
N GLY A 64 0.36 -15.23 9.59
CA GLY A 64 0.20 -13.79 9.33
C GLY A 64 -0.96 -13.19 10.13
N ARG A 65 -2.05 -13.93 10.34
CA ARG A 65 -3.18 -13.48 11.16
C ARG A 65 -2.80 -13.34 12.64
N ALA A 66 -1.97 -14.25 13.16
CA ALA A 66 -1.46 -14.16 14.53
C ALA A 66 -0.40 -13.05 14.69
N THR A 67 0.45 -12.84 13.69
CA THR A 67 1.55 -11.87 13.76
C THR A 67 1.13 -10.44 13.43
N ALA A 68 0.12 -10.23 12.57
CA ALA A 68 -0.29 -8.90 12.13
C ALA A 68 -0.69 -7.95 13.28
N PRO A 69 -1.48 -8.37 14.29
CA PRO A 69 -1.81 -7.53 15.44
C PRO A 69 -0.56 -7.09 16.22
N LEU A 70 0.38 -8.00 16.46
CA LEU A 70 1.62 -7.72 17.20
C LEU A 70 2.50 -6.70 16.46
N VAL A 71 2.63 -6.87 15.14
CA VAL A 71 3.38 -5.93 14.31
C VAL A 71 2.69 -4.57 14.30
N HIS A 72 1.36 -4.54 14.16
CA HIS A 72 0.59 -3.30 14.16
C HIS A 72 0.74 -2.53 15.48
N GLU A 73 0.60 -3.21 16.62
CA GLU A 73 0.79 -2.63 17.94
C GLU A 73 2.20 -2.03 18.09
N ARG A 74 3.24 -2.79 17.69
CA ARG A 74 4.63 -2.33 17.72
C ARG A 74 4.85 -1.09 16.87
N PHE A 75 4.29 -1.06 15.64
CA PHE A 75 4.39 0.10 14.76
C PHE A 75 3.66 1.32 15.32
N THR A 76 2.48 1.13 15.91
CA THR A 76 1.72 2.21 16.54
C THR A 76 2.50 2.81 17.70
N ARG A 77 3.11 1.97 18.55
CA ARG A 77 3.98 2.41 19.64
C ARG A 77 5.16 3.22 19.10
N TYR A 78 5.88 2.72 18.10
CA TYR A 78 7.02 3.44 17.52
C TYR A 78 6.64 4.78 16.89
N LYS A 79 5.46 4.88 16.28
CA LYS A 79 4.96 6.17 15.78
C LYS A 79 4.69 7.16 16.90
N ALA A 80 4.13 6.71 18.02
CA ALA A 80 3.88 7.54 19.19
C ALA A 80 5.18 8.01 19.86
N GLU A 81 6.13 7.09 20.09
CA GLU A 81 7.46 7.41 20.62
C GLU A 81 8.20 8.42 19.72
N ALA A 82 8.17 8.22 18.40
CA ALA A 82 8.78 9.16 17.47
C ALA A 82 8.08 10.53 17.46
N ALA A 83 6.78 10.60 17.74
CA ALA A 83 6.07 11.87 17.87
C ALA A 83 6.44 12.59 19.17
N ALA A 84 6.49 11.87 20.29
CA ALA A 84 6.93 12.43 21.57
C ALA A 84 8.35 12.99 21.48
N ALA A 85 9.29 12.22 20.92
CA ALA A 85 10.67 12.67 20.75
C ALA A 85 10.80 13.93 19.86
N ARG A 86 9.93 14.08 18.84
CA ARG A 86 9.89 15.32 18.05
C ARG A 86 9.39 16.49 18.87
N ASN A 87 8.32 16.31 19.65
CA ASN A 87 7.76 17.36 20.49
C ASN A 87 8.77 17.81 21.56
N GLU A 88 9.42 16.88 22.26
CA GLU A 88 10.44 17.19 23.27
C GLU A 88 11.61 17.99 22.68
N ARG A 89 12.07 17.61 21.48
CA ARG A 89 13.12 18.34 20.77
C ARG A 89 12.65 19.76 20.40
N ASP A 90 11.44 19.89 19.89
CA ASP A 90 10.89 21.17 19.47
C ASP A 90 10.67 22.10 20.68
N GLU A 91 10.25 21.57 21.83
CA GLU A 91 10.17 22.28 23.13
C GLU A 91 11.56 22.71 23.63
N ALA A 92 12.56 21.82 23.56
CA ALA A 92 13.94 22.15 23.95
C ALA A 92 14.51 23.30 23.09
N HIS A 93 14.32 23.24 21.77
CA HIS A 93 14.72 24.33 20.87
C HIS A 93 13.97 25.63 21.16
N ALA A 94 12.69 25.57 21.52
CA ALA A 94 11.94 26.76 21.92
C ALA A 94 12.49 27.37 23.21
N MET A 95 12.82 26.55 24.22
CA MET A 95 13.45 27.02 25.45
C MET A 95 14.83 27.64 25.21
N GLU A 96 15.66 27.02 24.36
CA GLU A 96 16.96 27.57 23.96
C GLU A 96 16.80 28.94 23.28
N ALA A 97 15.86 29.07 22.34
CA ALA A 97 15.59 30.34 21.65
C ALA A 97 15.19 31.45 22.64
N VAL A 98 14.30 31.16 23.58
CA VAL A 98 13.89 32.11 24.63
C VAL A 98 15.07 32.49 25.54
N ALA A 99 15.97 31.56 25.84
CA ALA A 99 17.16 31.84 26.64
C ALA A 99 18.18 32.73 25.93
N TRP A 100 18.25 32.69 24.60
CA TRP A 100 19.12 33.56 23.78
C TRP A 100 18.56 34.97 23.58
N GLU A 101 17.26 35.17 23.79
CA GLU A 101 16.59 36.47 23.65
C GLU A 101 16.60 37.32 24.95
N GLN A 102 17.12 36.78 26.07
CA GLN A 102 17.28 37.48 27.36
C GLN A 102 18.73 37.91 27.61
#